data_AF-D5GBX5-F1
#
_entry.id   AF-D5GBX5-F1
#
_cell.length_a   1.000
_cell.length_b   1.000
_cell.length_c   1.000
_cell.angle_alpha   90.00
_cell.angle_beta   90.00
_cell.angle_gamma   90.00
#
_symmetry.space_group_name_H-M   'P 1'
#
loop_
_entity.id
_entity.type
_entity.pdbx_description
1 polymer ?
#
loop_
_entity_poly.entity_id
_entity_poly.type
_entity_poly.pdbx_seq_one_letter_code
_entity_poly.pdbx_strand_id
1 'polypeptide(L)'
;MFDFQRALTSERVYQDLVKRVALVKLKLGSGNGTHYYHNARLQLWHENPPADALVTDAASGMTGVSKAARAKLVLQCSRLMIYFGGSFLTCFLTDDITLKRDGHELMLVPTKYKGSLMKSPKTVKAVIRGNENSKGGFRLDKEKISPDDEYKFEEYSYIHINFKDTEYLNKFQKLWNEMMAARRAKRKEISSLKEQLQAAARAPLAVS
;
A
#
# COMPACT_ATOMS: atom_id res chain seq x y z
N MET A 1 -9.60 15.43 13.11
CA MET A 1 -9.94 14.72 11.84
C MET A 1 -9.17 13.40 11.72
N PHE A 2 -7.83 13.38 11.82
CA PHE A 2 -7.07 12.13 11.69
C PHE A 2 -7.27 11.13 12.83
N ASP A 3 -7.45 11.59 14.08
CA ASP A 3 -7.77 10.69 15.20
C ASP A 3 -9.14 10.03 15.02
N PHE A 4 -10.10 10.75 14.45
CA PHE A 4 -11.42 10.22 14.12
C PHE A 4 -11.32 9.18 12.99
N GLN A 5 -10.59 9.47 11.92
CA GLN A 5 -10.32 8.48 10.87
C GLN A 5 -9.63 7.24 11.43
N ARG A 6 -8.59 7.42 12.28
CA ARG A 6 -7.90 6.32 12.96
C ARG A 6 -8.84 5.50 13.84
N ALA A 7 -9.72 6.13 14.60
CA ALA A 7 -10.67 5.43 15.46
C ALA A 7 -11.66 4.55 14.66
N LEU A 8 -12.05 5.01 13.46
CA LEU A 8 -12.99 4.30 12.59
C LEU A 8 -12.33 3.22 11.72
N THR A 9 -11.16 3.48 11.14
CA THR A 9 -10.52 2.57 10.18
C THR A 9 -9.39 1.74 10.78
N SER A 10 -8.95 2.05 12.01
CA SER A 10 -7.75 1.49 12.62
C SER A 10 -6.48 1.72 11.79
N GLU A 11 -6.47 2.77 10.96
CA GLU A 11 -5.33 3.16 10.13
C GLU A 11 -4.90 4.58 10.43
N ARG A 12 -3.58 4.79 10.45
CA ARG A 12 -3.02 6.11 10.71
C ARG A 12 -2.79 6.82 9.39
N VAL A 13 -3.30 8.05 9.28
CA VAL A 13 -2.92 8.97 8.21
C VAL A 13 -1.53 9.52 8.55
N TYR A 14 -0.55 9.20 7.71
CA TYR A 14 0.85 9.60 7.89
C TYR A 14 1.13 10.97 7.27
N GLN A 15 0.52 11.24 6.13
CA GLN A 15 0.61 12.51 5.42
C GLN A 15 -0.73 12.82 4.77
N ASP A 16 -1.10 14.10 4.82
CA ASP A 16 -2.29 14.63 4.17
C ASP A 16 -1.93 15.89 3.39
N LEU A 17 -2.10 15.82 2.07
CA LEU A 17 -1.81 16.88 1.13
C LEU A 17 -3.14 17.39 0.57
N VAL A 18 -3.69 18.39 1.26
CA VAL A 18 -4.95 19.05 0.91
C VAL A 18 -4.69 20.20 -0.06
N LYS A 19 -5.39 20.23 -1.20
CA LYS A 19 -5.32 21.30 -2.22
C LYS A 19 -3.94 21.54 -2.84
N ARG A 20 -2.95 20.66 -2.60
CA ARG A 20 -1.58 20.75 -3.13
C ARG A 20 -1.38 19.98 -4.45
N VAL A 21 -2.33 19.13 -4.83
CA VAL A 21 -2.32 18.42 -6.12
C VAL A 21 -3.08 19.26 -7.15
N ALA A 22 -2.43 19.55 -8.27
CA ALA A 22 -3.01 20.28 -9.39
C ALA A 22 -3.92 19.37 -10.21
N LEU A 23 -3.38 18.21 -10.57
CA LEU A 23 -4.00 17.28 -11.50
C LEU A 23 -3.53 15.84 -11.21
N VAL A 24 -4.44 14.88 -11.34
CA VAL A 24 -4.13 13.45 -11.37
C VAL A 24 -4.54 12.90 -12.73
N LYS A 25 -3.63 12.19 -13.41
CA LYS A 25 -3.89 11.54 -14.69
C LYS A 25 -3.83 10.03 -14.51
N LEU A 26 -4.90 9.32 -14.87
CA LEU A 26 -5.00 7.87 -14.77
C LEU A 26 -5.17 7.27 -16.17
N LYS A 27 -4.41 6.21 -16.46
CA LYS A 27 -4.61 5.40 -17.68
C LYS A 27 -4.80 3.94 -17.32
N LEU A 28 -5.97 3.40 -17.64
CA LEU A 28 -6.27 1.97 -17.52
C LEU A 28 -5.39 1.15 -18.46
N GLY A 29 -5.00 -0.05 -18.01
CA GLY A 29 -4.15 -0.96 -18.77
C GLY A 29 -4.82 -1.58 -19.98
N SER A 30 -6.14 -1.81 -19.91
CA SER A 30 -6.94 -2.50 -20.94
C SER A 30 -7.96 -1.60 -21.64
N GLY A 31 -7.91 -0.27 -21.44
CA GLY A 31 -8.91 0.67 -21.94
C GLY A 31 -8.36 1.77 -22.84
N ASN A 32 -9.22 2.32 -23.68
CA ASN A 32 -8.97 3.57 -24.40
C ASN A 32 -9.46 4.74 -23.55
N GLY A 33 -8.54 5.60 -23.13
CA GLY A 33 -8.88 6.83 -22.42
C GLY A 33 -7.89 7.15 -21.30
N THR A 34 -7.63 8.45 -21.13
CA THR A 34 -6.92 8.99 -19.96
C THR A 34 -7.93 9.80 -19.16
N HIS A 35 -8.07 9.49 -17.88
CA HIS A 35 -8.94 10.23 -16.97
C HIS A 35 -8.15 11.31 -16.25
N TYR A 36 -8.75 12.49 -16.13
CA TYR A 36 -8.13 13.68 -15.54
C TYR A 36 -8.96 14.13 -14.34
N TYR A 37 -8.31 14.27 -13.18
CA TYR A 37 -8.95 14.74 -11.96
C TYR A 37 -8.24 15.97 -11.42
N HIS A 38 -8.94 17.09 -11.36
CA HIS A 38 -8.42 18.35 -10.85
C HIS A 38 -8.66 18.48 -9.34
N ASN A 39 -7.76 19.19 -8.65
CA ASN A 39 -7.89 19.52 -7.21
C ASN A 39 -8.05 18.29 -6.30
N ALA A 40 -7.34 17.20 -6.61
CA ALA A 40 -7.34 16.02 -5.76
C ALA A 40 -6.74 16.30 -4.37
N ARG A 41 -7.22 15.58 -3.36
CA ARG A 41 -6.56 15.48 -2.04
C ARG A 41 -5.82 14.16 -1.97
N LEU A 42 -4.59 14.19 -1.50
CA LEU A 42 -3.77 12.99 -1.43
C LEU A 42 -3.46 12.67 0.04
N GLN A 43 -3.63 11.42 0.43
CA GLN A 43 -3.25 10.93 1.74
C GLN A 43 -2.42 9.67 1.63
N LEU A 44 -1.46 9.54 2.55
CA LEU A 44 -0.67 8.32 2.71
C LEU A 44 -1.06 7.67 4.02
N TRP A 45 -1.56 6.45 3.94
CA TRP A 45 -2.10 5.69 5.06
C TRP A 45 -1.12 4.56 5.41
N HIS A 46 -0.99 4.30 6.71
CA HIS A 46 -0.20 3.19 7.23
C HIS A 46 -1.01 2.42 8.26
N GLU A 47 -0.99 1.09 8.14
CA GLU A 47 -1.58 0.24 9.14
C GLU A 47 -0.78 0.27 10.45
N ASN A 48 -1.46 0.65 11.52
CA ASN A 48 -1.06 0.24 12.86
C ASN A 48 -1.89 -0.99 13.21
N PRO A 49 -1.37 -2.21 13.05
CA PRO A 49 -2.10 -3.37 13.51
C PRO A 49 -2.25 -3.27 15.04
N PRO A 50 -3.46 -3.47 15.57
CA PRO A 50 -3.60 -3.85 16.97
C PRO A 50 -2.71 -5.07 17.23
N ALA A 51 -2.10 -5.15 18.40
CA ALA A 51 -1.25 -6.28 18.80
C ALA A 51 -1.96 -7.64 18.65
N ASP A 52 -3.30 -7.62 18.55
CA ASP A 52 -4.17 -8.78 18.67
C ASP A 52 -4.81 -9.22 17.34
N ALA A 53 -4.69 -8.40 16.28
CA ALA A 53 -5.55 -8.48 15.08
C ALA A 53 -4.92 -9.14 13.84
N LEU A 54 -3.72 -9.70 13.92
CA LEU A 54 -3.04 -10.29 12.76
C LEU A 54 -2.75 -11.77 12.97
N VAL A 55 -3.79 -12.57 12.78
CA VAL A 55 -3.64 -13.96 12.33
C VAL A 55 -4.51 -14.11 11.09
N THR A 56 -3.96 -13.79 9.92
CA THR A 56 -4.53 -14.26 8.66
C THR A 56 -4.08 -15.71 8.41
N ASP A 57 -4.89 -16.47 7.68
CA ASP A 57 -4.71 -17.91 7.41
C ASP A 57 -3.35 -18.28 6.81
N ALA A 58 -2.58 -17.33 6.26
CA ALA A 58 -1.22 -17.58 5.80
C ALA A 58 -0.24 -17.98 6.93
N ALA A 59 -0.58 -17.71 8.20
CA ALA A 59 0.18 -18.16 9.36
C ALA A 59 -0.37 -19.45 10.00
N SER A 60 -1.42 -20.05 9.45
CA SER A 60 -2.04 -21.29 9.96
C SER A 60 -1.15 -22.53 9.79
N GLY A 61 -0.22 -22.51 8.84
CA GLY A 61 0.72 -23.61 8.59
C GLY A 61 1.88 -23.74 9.59
N MET A 62 1.97 -22.86 10.58
CA MET A 62 3.00 -22.91 11.64
C MET A 62 2.39 -23.37 12.96
N THR A 63 2.19 -24.68 13.10
CA THR A 63 1.80 -25.30 14.37
C THR A 63 2.89 -25.07 15.42
N GLY A 64 2.52 -24.66 16.64
CA GLY A 64 3.46 -24.42 17.75
C GLY A 64 3.95 -22.98 17.95
N VAL A 65 3.58 -22.01 17.11
CA VAL A 65 3.99 -20.60 17.27
C VAL A 65 2.90 -19.75 17.95
N SER A 66 3.28 -18.99 18.99
CA SER A 66 2.35 -18.13 19.75
C SER A 66 1.69 -17.07 18.86
N LYS A 67 0.48 -16.63 19.23
CA LYS A 67 -0.26 -15.59 18.49
C LYS A 67 0.56 -14.30 18.34
N ALA A 68 1.25 -13.90 19.41
CA ALA A 68 2.12 -12.72 19.41
C ALA A 68 3.33 -12.86 18.47
N ALA A 69 3.92 -14.06 18.37
CA ALA A 69 4.99 -14.33 17.42
C ALA A 69 4.48 -14.34 15.97
N ARG A 70 3.29 -14.88 15.70
CA ARG A 70 2.65 -14.82 14.38
C ARG A 70 2.36 -13.39 13.93
N ALA A 71 1.90 -12.52 14.83
CA ALA A 71 1.66 -11.10 14.52
C ALA A 71 2.94 -10.35 14.06
N LYS A 72 4.12 -10.75 14.56
CA LYS A 72 5.42 -10.18 14.11
C LYS A 72 5.80 -10.59 12.69
N LEU A 73 5.21 -11.65 12.16
CA LEU A 73 5.50 -12.18 10.82
C LEU A 73 4.64 -11.56 9.72
N VAL A 74 3.70 -10.68 10.06
CA VAL A 74 2.82 -10.02 9.10
C VAL A 74 3.39 -8.66 8.69
N LEU A 75 3.54 -8.47 7.39
CA LEU A 75 4.01 -7.23 6.82
C LEU A 75 2.90 -6.17 6.90
N GLN A 76 3.20 -5.03 7.54
CA GLN A 76 2.26 -3.91 7.59
C GLN A 76 1.96 -3.37 6.20
N CYS A 77 0.70 -3.05 5.96
CA CYS A 77 0.29 -2.48 4.69
C CYS A 77 0.21 -0.96 4.75
N SER A 78 0.60 -0.35 3.64
CA SER A 78 0.55 1.09 3.44
C SER A 78 -0.24 1.36 2.17
N ARG A 79 -1.00 2.45 2.15
CA ARG A 79 -1.91 2.76 1.06
C ARG A 79 -1.83 4.21 0.66
N LEU A 80 -1.80 4.46 -0.64
CA LEU A 80 -2.03 5.76 -1.22
C LEU A 80 -3.53 5.93 -1.43
N MET A 81 -4.07 7.01 -0.88
CA MET A 81 -5.46 7.42 -1.03
C MET A 81 -5.51 8.73 -1.79
N ILE A 82 -6.27 8.77 -2.89
CA ILE A 82 -6.46 9.99 -3.69
C ILE A 82 -7.95 10.28 -3.78
N TYR A 83 -8.39 11.42 -3.26
CA TYR A 83 -9.80 11.82 -3.21
C TYR A 83 -10.13 12.81 -4.32
N PHE A 84 -11.24 12.59 -5.01
CA PHE A 84 -11.72 13.36 -6.16
C PHE A 84 -13.05 14.08 -5.92
N GLY A 85 -13.36 14.45 -4.67
CA GLY A 85 -14.59 15.20 -4.34
C GLY A 85 -15.90 14.38 -4.34
N GLY A 86 -15.81 13.07 -4.53
CA GLY A 86 -16.96 12.17 -4.43
C GLY A 86 -16.63 10.69 -4.65
N SER A 87 -15.52 10.43 -5.32
CA SER A 87 -14.86 9.13 -5.37
C SER A 87 -13.46 9.22 -4.76
N PHE A 88 -12.85 8.07 -4.51
CA PHE A 88 -11.45 7.99 -4.15
C PHE A 88 -10.78 6.79 -4.82
N LEU A 89 -9.51 6.97 -5.18
CA LEU A 89 -8.62 5.88 -5.60
C LEU A 89 -7.83 5.37 -4.39
N THR A 90 -7.74 4.05 -4.27
CA THR A 90 -6.86 3.37 -3.32
C THR A 90 -5.84 2.53 -4.09
N CYS A 91 -4.57 2.67 -3.72
CA CYS A 91 -3.46 1.88 -4.24
C CYS A 91 -2.60 1.39 -3.08
N PHE A 92 -2.28 0.10 -3.02
CA PHE A 92 -1.36 -0.43 -2.02
C PHE A 92 0.08 -0.05 -2.37
N LEU A 93 0.88 0.28 -1.36
CA LEU A 93 2.31 0.47 -1.53
C LEU A 93 3.00 -0.91 -1.47
N THR A 94 3.39 -1.40 -2.64
CA THR A 94 4.08 -2.68 -2.81
C THR A 94 5.46 -2.47 -3.45
N ASP A 95 6.34 -3.46 -3.33
CA ASP A 95 7.67 -3.38 -3.96
C ASP A 95 7.61 -3.37 -5.50
N ASP A 96 6.47 -3.79 -6.04
CA ASP A 96 6.13 -3.79 -7.45
C ASP A 96 5.84 -2.39 -8.00
N ILE A 97 5.83 -1.36 -7.15
CA ILE A 97 5.57 0.03 -7.54
C ILE A 97 6.77 0.91 -7.20
N THR A 98 7.20 1.71 -8.17
CA THR A 98 8.24 2.73 -8.02
C THR A 98 7.67 4.10 -8.35
N LEU A 99 8.14 5.12 -7.64
CA LEU A 99 7.83 6.51 -7.92
C LEU A 99 8.92 7.11 -8.84
N LYS A 100 8.51 7.53 -10.04
CA LYS A 100 9.36 8.28 -10.97
C LYS A 100 9.03 9.76 -10.91
N ARG A 101 10.05 10.61 -11.02
CA ARG A 101 9.87 12.06 -11.12
C ARG A 101 10.03 12.49 -12.57
N ASP A 102 9.14 13.36 -13.02
CA ASP A 102 9.20 14.03 -14.31
C ASP A 102 8.81 15.50 -14.12
N GLY A 103 9.81 16.39 -14.01
CA GLY A 103 9.60 17.80 -13.67
C GLY A 103 8.86 18.00 -12.34
N HIS A 104 7.64 18.57 -12.42
CA HIS A 104 6.70 18.79 -11.31
C HIS A 104 5.65 17.67 -11.15
N GLU A 105 5.87 16.54 -11.82
CA GLU A 105 5.00 15.36 -11.74
C GLU A 105 5.72 14.21 -11.04
N LEU A 106 4.95 13.43 -10.28
CA LEU A 106 5.33 12.12 -9.80
C LEU A 106 4.46 11.07 -10.47
N MET A 107 5.10 10.02 -10.97
CA MET A 107 4.46 8.93 -11.69
C MET A 107 4.65 7.64 -10.91
N LEU A 108 3.55 7.00 -10.51
CA LEU A 108 3.60 5.62 -10.03
C LEU A 108 3.69 4.72 -11.26
N VAL A 109 4.75 3.92 -11.29
CA VAL A 109 5.02 2.96 -12.36
C VAL A 109 5.36 1.60 -11.78
N PRO A 110 5.19 0.53 -12.58
CA PRO A 110 5.68 -0.78 -12.20
C PRO A 110 7.20 -0.77 -12.00
N THR A 111 7.67 -1.43 -10.95
CA THR A 111 9.08 -1.67 -10.67
C THR A 111 9.66 -2.60 -11.73
N LYS A 112 10.81 -2.22 -12.30
CA LYS A 112 11.55 -3.08 -13.23
C LYS A 112 12.58 -3.91 -12.46
N TYR A 113 12.34 -5.21 -12.36
CA TYR A 113 13.30 -6.14 -11.79
C TYR A 113 14.39 -6.48 -12.81
N LYS A 114 15.64 -6.48 -12.35
CA LYS A 114 16.79 -6.92 -13.17
C LYS A 114 17.01 -8.43 -12.92
N GLY A 115 16.98 -9.24 -13.97
CA GLY A 115 17.24 -10.68 -13.93
C GLY A 115 16.07 -11.54 -14.44
N SER A 116 16.34 -12.76 -14.91
CA SER A 116 15.34 -13.64 -15.55
C SER A 116 14.42 -14.37 -14.55
N LEU A 117 14.72 -14.35 -13.25
CA LEU A 117 13.98 -15.13 -12.25
C LEU A 117 12.62 -14.53 -11.86
N MET A 118 12.43 -13.21 -11.97
CA MET A 118 11.17 -12.55 -11.64
C MET A 118 10.68 -11.69 -12.81
N LYS A 119 9.47 -11.96 -13.30
CA LYS A 119 8.83 -11.12 -14.32
C LYS A 119 8.49 -9.77 -13.69
N SER A 120 8.88 -8.69 -14.35
CA SER A 120 8.50 -7.35 -13.92
C SER A 120 7.00 -7.15 -14.09
N PRO A 121 6.30 -6.55 -13.10
CA PRO A 121 4.93 -6.10 -13.27
C PRO A 121 4.82 -5.13 -14.46
N LYS A 122 3.68 -5.16 -15.16
CA LYS A 122 3.41 -4.28 -16.32
C LYS A 122 2.47 -3.13 -15.99
N THR A 123 1.78 -3.21 -14.87
CA THR A 123 0.71 -2.29 -14.46
C THR A 123 0.78 -2.02 -12.96
N VAL A 124 0.14 -0.94 -12.52
CA VAL A 124 -0.06 -0.55 -11.12
C VAL A 124 -1.49 -0.91 -10.75
N LYS A 125 -1.66 -1.65 -9.65
CA LYS A 125 -2.99 -2.04 -9.18
C LYS A 125 -3.60 -0.96 -8.31
N ALA A 126 -4.81 -0.54 -8.64
CA ALA A 126 -5.57 0.42 -7.87
C ALA A 126 -7.07 0.21 -8.07
N VAL A 127 -7.88 0.73 -7.16
CA VAL A 127 -9.34 0.68 -7.29
C VAL A 127 -9.93 2.06 -7.01
N ILE A 128 -10.87 2.48 -7.86
CA ILE A 128 -11.71 3.66 -7.59
C ILE A 128 -12.97 3.20 -6.88
N ARG A 129 -13.32 3.85 -5.78
CA ARG A 129 -14.57 3.66 -5.05
C ARG A 129 -15.44 4.89 -5.19
N GLY A 130 -16.68 4.67 -5.60
CA GLY A 130 -17.64 5.74 -5.91
C GLY A 130 -17.49 6.28 -7.32
N ASN A 131 -18.50 7.03 -7.75
CA ASN A 131 -18.61 7.69 -9.04
C ASN A 131 -19.52 8.94 -8.90
N GLU A 132 -19.96 9.49 -10.02
CA GLU A 132 -20.84 10.66 -10.05
C GLU A 132 -22.22 10.38 -9.43
N ASN A 133 -22.74 9.17 -9.61
CA ASN A 133 -24.07 8.74 -9.18
C ASN A 133 -24.11 8.17 -7.75
N SER A 134 -22.98 7.72 -7.22
CA SER A 134 -22.88 7.12 -5.88
C SER A 134 -21.53 7.44 -5.26
N LYS A 135 -21.53 8.12 -4.11
CA LYS A 135 -20.31 8.54 -3.44
C LYS A 135 -19.55 7.34 -2.87
N GLY A 136 -18.22 7.41 -2.93
CA GLY A 136 -17.35 6.39 -2.35
C GLY A 136 -17.45 6.39 -0.82
N GLY A 137 -17.66 5.21 -0.23
CA GLY A 137 -17.73 5.02 1.22
C GLY A 137 -16.60 4.13 1.74
N PHE A 138 -16.33 4.26 3.03
CA PHE A 138 -15.48 3.32 3.78
C PHE A 138 -16.37 2.40 4.61
N ARG A 139 -15.96 1.14 4.76
CA ARG A 139 -16.56 0.27 5.77
C ARG A 139 -16.13 0.76 7.16
N LEU A 140 -17.07 0.80 8.10
CA LEU A 140 -16.86 1.27 9.47
C LEU A 140 -16.81 0.11 10.48
N ASP A 141 -16.99 -1.12 10.02
CA ASP A 141 -16.86 -2.37 10.77
C ASP A 141 -15.40 -2.70 11.14
N LYS A 142 -14.45 -1.79 10.83
CA LYS A 142 -13.00 -1.97 10.98
C LYS A 142 -12.42 -3.12 10.15
N GLU A 143 -13.24 -3.73 9.29
CA GLU A 143 -12.76 -4.70 8.31
C GLU A 143 -11.98 -3.90 7.25
N LYS A 144 -10.67 -4.06 7.29
CA LYS A 144 -9.76 -3.35 6.38
C LYS A 144 -9.90 -3.94 4.98
N ILE A 145 -9.57 -3.14 3.96
CA ILE A 145 -9.38 -3.72 2.63
C ILE A 145 -8.18 -4.64 2.74
N SER A 146 -8.39 -5.94 2.56
CA SER A 146 -7.29 -6.89 2.63
C SER A 146 -6.31 -6.60 1.49
N PRO A 147 -4.99 -6.64 1.73
CA PRO A 147 -4.00 -6.69 0.66
C PRO A 147 -4.26 -7.85 -0.29
N ASP A 148 -4.86 -8.94 0.21
CA ASP A 148 -5.25 -10.06 -0.64
C ASP A 148 -6.34 -9.65 -1.64
N ASP A 149 -7.17 -8.65 -1.37
CA ASP A 149 -8.15 -8.16 -2.36
C ASP A 149 -7.50 -7.40 -3.54
N GLU A 150 -6.20 -7.09 -3.48
CA GLU A 150 -5.48 -6.41 -4.54
C GLU A 150 -5.54 -7.18 -5.87
N TYR A 151 -5.70 -8.52 -5.88
CA TYR A 151 -5.86 -9.26 -7.14
C TYR A 151 -7.14 -8.88 -7.91
N LYS A 152 -8.14 -8.33 -7.22
CA LYS A 152 -9.40 -7.87 -7.83
C LYS A 152 -9.33 -6.42 -8.33
N PHE A 153 -8.23 -5.72 -8.05
CA PHE A 153 -8.10 -4.32 -8.40
C PHE A 153 -7.90 -4.15 -9.90
N GLU A 154 -8.29 -2.98 -10.39
CA GLU A 154 -8.04 -2.60 -11.77
C GLU A 154 -6.55 -2.36 -11.99
N GLU A 155 -6.13 -2.62 -13.22
CA GLU A 155 -4.75 -2.42 -13.64
C GLU A 155 -4.62 -1.10 -14.39
N TYR A 156 -3.70 -0.25 -13.93
CA TYR A 156 -3.37 1.02 -14.53
C TYR A 156 -1.99 0.95 -15.18
N SER A 157 -1.84 1.44 -16.42
CA SER A 157 -0.51 1.59 -17.02
C SER A 157 0.33 2.62 -16.27
N TYR A 158 -0.31 3.70 -15.82
CA TYR A 158 0.32 4.74 -15.01
C TYR A 158 -0.70 5.50 -14.17
N ILE A 159 -0.21 6.09 -13.08
CA ILE A 159 -0.91 7.07 -12.25
C ILE A 159 0.03 8.28 -12.10
N HIS A 160 -0.30 9.40 -12.72
CA HIS A 160 0.47 10.65 -12.59
C HIS A 160 -0.17 11.56 -11.57
N ILE A 161 0.65 12.18 -10.73
CA ILE A 161 0.25 13.16 -9.73
C ILE A 161 1.08 14.41 -9.97
N ASN A 162 0.42 15.45 -10.46
CA ASN A 162 1.02 16.76 -10.70
C ASN A 162 0.78 17.65 -9.47
N PHE A 163 1.86 18.16 -8.88
CA PHE A 163 1.80 19.00 -7.69
C PHE A 163 1.82 20.48 -8.08
N LYS A 164 1.05 21.30 -7.36
CA LYS A 164 1.07 22.76 -7.53
C LYS A 164 2.38 23.39 -7.08
N ASP A 165 3.16 22.67 -6.28
CA ASP A 165 4.34 23.19 -5.58
C ASP A 165 5.39 22.08 -5.42
N THR A 166 6.62 22.38 -5.84
CA THR A 166 7.78 21.49 -5.78
C THR A 166 8.16 21.09 -4.35
N GLU A 167 7.93 21.96 -3.37
CA GLU A 167 8.21 21.65 -1.96
C GLU A 167 7.39 20.43 -1.51
N TYR A 168 6.10 20.41 -1.83
CA TYR A 168 5.21 19.30 -1.46
C TYR A 168 5.47 18.05 -2.29
N LEU A 169 5.87 18.20 -3.55
CA LEU A 169 6.36 17.09 -4.37
C LEU A 169 7.57 16.43 -3.70
N ASN A 170 8.57 17.21 -3.30
CA ASN A 170 9.79 16.71 -2.67
C ASN A 170 9.48 16.05 -1.32
N LYS A 171 8.62 16.67 -0.49
CA LYS A 171 8.18 16.09 0.80
C LYS A 171 7.48 14.75 0.59
N PHE A 172 6.56 14.67 -0.38
CA PHE A 172 5.85 13.43 -0.67
C PHE A 172 6.80 12.33 -1.18
N GLN A 173 7.68 12.67 -2.12
CA GLN A 173 8.67 11.72 -2.64
C GLN A 173 9.59 11.19 -1.55
N LYS A 174 10.07 12.06 -0.66
CA LYS A 174 10.89 11.66 0.49
C LYS A 174 10.15 10.67 1.39
N LEU A 175 8.92 10.99 1.79
CA LEU A 175 8.13 10.14 2.67
C LEU A 175 7.79 8.79 2.02
N TRP A 176 7.44 8.79 0.73
CA TRP A 176 7.21 7.56 -0.03
C TRP A 176 8.44 6.65 0.02
N ASN A 177 9.63 7.21 -0.24
CA ASN A 177 10.88 6.46 -0.22
C ASN A 177 11.20 5.90 1.17
N GLU A 178 10.97 6.67 2.23
CA GLU A 178 11.14 6.22 3.62
C GLU A 178 10.20 5.06 3.95
N MET A 179 8.93 5.13 3.55
CA MET A 179 7.96 4.04 3.78
C MET A 179 8.30 2.78 2.99
N MET A 180 8.75 2.92 1.73
CA MET A 180 9.21 1.78 0.94
C MET A 180 10.48 1.15 1.52
N ALA A 181 11.42 1.96 2.02
CA ALA A 181 12.62 1.46 2.70
C ALA A 181 12.26 0.70 3.98
N ALA A 182 11.40 1.26 4.83
CA ALA A 182 10.91 0.62 6.05
C ALA A 182 10.19 -0.71 5.76
N ARG A 183 9.35 -0.74 4.72
CA ARG A 183 8.67 -1.97 4.27
C ARG A 183 9.67 -3.04 3.85
N ARG A 184 10.67 -2.70 3.04
CA ARG A 184 11.71 -3.64 2.59
C ARG A 184 12.54 -4.18 3.74
N ALA A 185 12.90 -3.32 4.70
CA ALA A 185 13.61 -3.72 5.91
C ALA A 185 12.77 -4.72 6.73
N LYS A 186 11.50 -4.39 6.98
CA LYS A 186 10.57 -5.28 7.70
C LYS A 186 10.35 -6.61 6.98
N ARG A 187 10.28 -6.62 5.64
CA ARG A 187 10.22 -7.87 4.87
C ARG A 187 11.45 -8.73 5.09
N LYS A 188 12.65 -8.15 5.07
CA LYS A 188 13.91 -8.87 5.32
C LYS A 188 13.95 -9.46 6.73
N GLU A 189 13.51 -8.69 7.72
CA GLU A 189 13.36 -9.14 9.12
C GLU A 189 12.39 -10.33 9.22
N ILE A 190 11.20 -10.21 8.64
CA ILE A 190 10.19 -11.29 8.61
C ILE A 190 10.74 -12.56 7.94
N SER A 191 11.43 -12.43 6.82
CA SER A 191 12.06 -13.57 6.14
C SER A 191 13.08 -14.27 7.05
N SER A 192 13.96 -13.50 7.71
CA SER A 192 14.95 -14.06 8.64
C SER A 192 14.28 -14.75 9.84
N LEU A 193 13.22 -14.16 10.40
CA LEU A 193 12.45 -14.78 11.49
C LEU A 193 11.77 -16.09 11.03
N LYS A 194 11.23 -16.13 9.80
CA LYS A 194 10.65 -17.35 9.24
C LYS A 194 11.70 -18.46 9.08
N GLU A 195 12.89 -18.14 8.59
CA GLU A 195 13.99 -19.08 8.47
C GLU A 195 14.43 -19.62 9.83
N GLN A 196 14.58 -18.74 10.83
CA GLN A 196 14.92 -19.14 12.21
C GLN A 196 13.86 -20.07 12.83
N LEU A 197 12.58 -19.74 12.67
CA LEU A 197 11.48 -20.58 13.18
C LEU A 197 11.42 -21.94 12.47
N GLN A 198 11.66 -21.98 11.15
CA GLN A 198 11.72 -23.22 10.39
C GLN A 198 12.94 -24.07 10.78
N ALA A 199 14.09 -23.44 11.03
CA ALA A 199 15.29 -24.13 11.52
C ALA A 199 15.06 -24.71 12.93
N ALA A 200 14.45 -23.94 13.83
CA ALA A 200 14.12 -24.39 15.19
C ALA A 200 13.09 -25.53 15.19
N ALA A 201 12.11 -25.52 14.28
CA ALA A 201 11.14 -26.61 14.13
C ALA A 201 11.73 -27.88 13.49
N ARG A 202 12.82 -27.74 12.72
CA ARG A 202 13.53 -28.86 12.07
C ARG A 202 14.66 -29.45 12.93
N ALA A 203 15.15 -28.72 13.92
CA ALA A 203 16.05 -29.27 14.93
C ALA A 203 15.25 -30.30 15.74
N PRO A 204 15.53 -31.61 15.62
CA PRO A 204 14.90 -32.60 16.47
C PRO A 204 15.29 -32.28 17.92
N LEU A 205 14.48 -32.76 18.86
CA LEU A 205 14.83 -32.97 20.26
C LEU A 205 16.09 -33.86 20.34
N ALA A 206 17.26 -33.28 20.06
CA ALA A 206 18.51 -33.79 20.55
C ALA A 206 18.62 -33.28 21.98
N VAL A 207 18.89 -34.20 22.91
CA VAL A 207 18.82 -34.07 24.38
C VAL A 207 17.39 -34.33 24.89
N SER A 208 17.08 -35.43 25.58
CA SER A 208 17.88 -36.41 26.35
C SER A 208 17.16 -37.75 26.41
#